data_AF-A0A7Y4DTX8-F1
#
_entry.id   AF-A0A7Y4DTX8-F1
#
_cell.length_a   1.000
_cell.length_b   1.000
_cell.length_c   1.000
_cell.angle_alpha   90.00
_cell.angle_beta   90.00
_cell.angle_gamma   90.00
#
_symmetry.space_group_name_H-M   'P 1'
#
loop_
_entity.id
_entity.type
_entity.pdbx_description
1 polymer ?
#
loop_
_entity_poly.entity_id
_entity_poly.type
_entity_poly.pdbx_seq_one_letter_code
_entity_poly.pdbx_strand_id
1 'polypeptide(L)'
;MLILENSVSASITGFENPTLTFRKQALNLNQMFVHSPSSMFLVESKGELIYAGIAIGDWLLIDASRKPLMNDIVLVEQYDEQYCVEWSQLYSHMKSTCNGQDDLLVIGVVTISIHHFRKPISLPRHDNLTEIDLHSLLIDVEYSTLICKADGESMKPYIFHHDLMLLERHLKPDEDDVCILALNHDLVCKRVHLSSRVLSSDNPAYSNYRVTESDYLRLHGVVRVSFRLHRGLLCMGS
;
A
#
# COMPACT_ATOMS: atom_id res chain seq x y z
N MET A 1 29.90 1.40 -5.21
CA MET A 1 30.65 2.59 -4.74
C MET A 1 31.11 3.34 -5.97
N LEU A 2 30.50 4.48 -6.28
CA LEU A 2 30.95 5.36 -7.37
C LEU A 2 31.35 6.70 -6.74
N ILE A 3 32.58 7.10 -7.03
CA ILE A 3 33.28 8.27 -6.50
C ILE A 3 32.78 9.52 -7.25
N LEU A 4 32.53 10.60 -6.49
CA LEU A 4 32.21 11.92 -7.00
C LEU A 4 33.51 12.71 -7.21
N GLU A 5 33.79 13.10 -8.44
CA GLU A 5 34.59 14.29 -8.73
C GLU A 5 33.74 15.19 -9.62
N ASN A 6 33.26 16.31 -9.06
CA ASN A 6 33.09 17.55 -9.80
C ASN A 6 32.90 18.71 -8.81
N SER A 7 33.75 19.72 -8.96
CA SER A 7 33.69 20.99 -8.26
C SER A 7 32.52 21.82 -8.78
N VAL A 8 31.64 22.27 -7.88
CA VAL A 8 30.56 23.20 -8.20
C VAL A 8 31.09 24.62 -8.03
N SER A 9 31.23 25.38 -9.12
CA SER A 9 31.49 26.82 -9.08
C SER A 9 30.19 27.60 -9.21
N ALA A 10 29.82 28.36 -8.18
CA ALA A 10 28.71 29.32 -8.24
C ALA A 10 29.23 30.67 -8.76
N SER A 11 28.59 31.23 -9.79
CA SER A 11 28.77 32.64 -10.18
C SER A 11 27.59 33.48 -9.68
N ILE A 12 27.83 34.77 -9.46
CA ILE A 12 26.99 35.69 -8.68
C ILE A 12 25.61 36.04 -9.30
N THR A 13 25.21 35.45 -10.43
CA THR A 13 23.88 35.64 -11.02
C THR A 13 23.39 34.35 -11.67
N GLY A 14 22.38 33.73 -11.07
CA GLY A 14 21.62 32.62 -11.65
C GLY A 14 21.98 31.26 -11.05
N PHE A 15 21.14 30.75 -10.16
CA PHE A 15 21.08 29.31 -9.90
C PHE A 15 20.54 28.65 -11.17
N GLU A 16 21.42 28.15 -12.03
CA GLU A 16 21.02 27.04 -12.90
C GLU A 16 20.61 25.89 -11.98
N ASN A 17 19.36 25.42 -12.13
CA ASN A 17 18.82 24.37 -11.29
C ASN A 17 19.72 23.11 -11.42
N PRO A 18 20.50 22.74 -10.38
CA PRO A 18 21.47 21.63 -10.44
C PRO A 18 20.80 20.27 -10.64
N THR A 19 19.47 20.22 -10.58
CA THR A 19 18.66 19.00 -10.65
C THR A 19 18.10 18.69 -12.04
N LEU A 20 18.39 19.49 -13.07
CA LEU A 20 17.89 19.28 -14.45
C LEU A 20 18.20 17.88 -15.01
N THR A 21 19.32 17.27 -14.60
CA THR A 21 19.72 15.91 -15.00
C THR A 21 19.20 14.80 -14.08
N PHE A 22 18.57 15.13 -12.94
CA PHE A 22 17.95 14.15 -12.04
C PHE A 22 16.45 14.03 -12.33
N ARG A 23 16.09 13.52 -13.52
CA ARG A 23 14.77 12.93 -13.69
C ARG A 23 14.73 11.62 -12.90
N LYS A 24 14.36 11.69 -11.62
CA LYS A 24 13.73 10.54 -10.97
C LYS A 24 12.60 10.09 -11.90
N GLN A 25 12.59 8.83 -12.30
CA GLN A 25 11.48 8.27 -13.08
C GLN A 25 10.18 8.65 -12.38
N ALA A 26 9.26 9.25 -13.13
CA ALA A 26 7.98 9.64 -12.58
C ALA A 26 7.30 8.40 -11.98
N LEU A 27 6.77 8.54 -10.77
CA LEU A 27 6.03 7.47 -10.10
C LEU A 27 4.89 7.01 -11.02
N ASN A 28 4.82 5.72 -11.35
CA ASN A 28 3.71 5.16 -12.13
C ASN A 28 3.28 3.81 -11.53
N LEU A 29 2.10 3.78 -10.92
CA LEU A 29 1.65 2.60 -10.17
C LEU A 29 1.28 1.43 -11.09
N ASN A 30 0.78 1.70 -12.30
CA ASN A 30 0.52 0.66 -13.29
C ASN A 30 1.80 -0.04 -13.71
N GLN A 31 2.84 0.72 -14.05
CA GLN A 31 4.14 0.14 -14.42
C GLN A 31 4.76 -0.67 -13.26
N MET A 32 4.52 -0.26 -12.01
CA MET A 32 5.05 -0.95 -10.84
C MET A 32 4.31 -2.25 -10.53
N PHE A 33 2.99 -2.28 -10.67
CA PHE A 33 2.15 -3.34 -10.09
C PHE A 33 1.32 -4.13 -11.10
N VAL A 34 1.10 -3.59 -12.30
CA VAL A 34 0.23 -4.18 -13.32
C VAL A 34 1.08 -4.73 -14.46
N HIS A 35 1.24 -6.05 -14.49
CA HIS A 35 2.08 -6.71 -15.49
C HIS A 35 1.28 -7.30 -16.67
N SER A 36 0.05 -7.76 -16.40
CA SER A 36 -0.83 -8.35 -17.40
C SER A 36 -2.23 -7.73 -17.30
N PRO A 37 -2.45 -6.51 -17.85
CA PRO A 37 -3.69 -5.77 -17.65
C PRO A 37 -4.97 -6.55 -18.02
N SER A 38 -4.90 -7.44 -19.02
CA SER A 38 -6.05 -8.24 -19.47
C SER A 38 -6.44 -9.40 -18.56
N SER A 39 -5.56 -9.81 -17.64
CA SER A 39 -5.83 -10.89 -16.67
C SER A 39 -5.87 -10.41 -15.23
N MET A 40 -5.60 -9.13 -15.02
CA MET A 40 -5.59 -8.50 -13.70
C MET A 40 -6.80 -7.59 -13.56
N PHE A 41 -7.35 -7.52 -12.36
CA PHE A 41 -8.51 -6.69 -12.04
C PHE A 41 -8.51 -6.37 -10.54
N LEU A 42 -9.29 -5.36 -10.16
CA LEU A 42 -9.45 -4.93 -8.77
C LEU A 42 -10.79 -5.43 -8.23
N VAL A 43 -10.79 -5.90 -6.98
CA VAL A 43 -12.00 -6.22 -6.22
C VAL A 43 -11.92 -5.54 -4.86
N GLU A 44 -13.06 -5.07 -4.37
CA GLU A 44 -13.17 -4.59 -2.99
C GLU A 44 -13.37 -5.79 -2.03
N SER A 45 -12.51 -5.93 -1.03
CA SER A 45 -12.60 -7.00 -0.03
C SER A 45 -13.89 -6.90 0.78
N LYS A 46 -14.66 -7.98 0.80
CA LYS A 46 -15.89 -8.11 1.59
C LYS A 46 -15.66 -8.68 2.99
N GLY A 47 -14.48 -9.22 3.25
CA GLY A 47 -14.10 -9.78 4.54
C GLY A 47 -12.73 -9.29 5.02
N GLU A 48 -12.39 -9.68 6.25
CA GLU A 48 -11.09 -9.39 6.85
C GLU A 48 -10.20 -10.64 6.85
N LEU A 49 -8.93 -10.44 6.55
CA LEU A 49 -7.87 -11.43 6.72
C LEU A 49 -6.73 -10.78 7.50
N ILE A 50 -6.94 -10.61 8.81
CA ILE A 50 -6.11 -9.77 9.70
C ILE A 50 -4.62 -10.18 9.67
N TYR A 51 -4.30 -11.47 9.61
CA TYR A 51 -2.90 -11.93 9.58
C TYR A 51 -2.17 -11.55 8.29
N ALA A 52 -2.91 -11.46 7.18
CA ALA A 52 -2.45 -10.90 5.93
C ALA A 52 -2.61 -9.37 5.89
N GLY A 53 -3.24 -8.79 6.92
CA GLY A 53 -3.74 -7.42 7.02
C GLY A 53 -4.45 -6.95 5.76
N ILE A 54 -5.44 -7.73 5.35
CA ILE A 54 -6.53 -7.32 4.46
C ILE A 54 -7.71 -6.95 5.37
N ALA A 55 -8.24 -5.75 5.23
CA ALA A 55 -9.43 -5.27 5.91
C ALA A 55 -10.64 -5.22 4.96
N ILE A 56 -11.85 -5.11 5.52
CA ILE A 56 -13.05 -4.83 4.73
C ILE A 56 -12.91 -3.49 4.03
N GLY A 57 -13.24 -3.44 2.73
CA GLY A 57 -13.13 -2.24 1.91
C GLY A 57 -11.76 -2.04 1.27
N ASP A 58 -10.75 -2.86 1.59
CA ASP A 58 -9.46 -2.83 0.90
C ASP A 58 -9.64 -3.19 -0.57
N TRP A 59 -8.87 -2.54 -1.45
CA TRP A 59 -8.82 -2.94 -2.84
C TRP A 59 -7.78 -4.04 -3.02
N LEU A 60 -8.17 -5.11 -3.68
CA LEU A 60 -7.36 -6.29 -3.93
C LEU A 60 -7.03 -6.35 -5.41
N LEU A 61 -5.74 -6.34 -5.73
CA LEU A 61 -5.28 -6.55 -7.09
C LEU A 61 -5.14 -8.05 -7.34
N ILE A 62 -6.07 -8.59 -8.12
CA ILE A 62 -6.15 -10.02 -8.45
C ILE A 62 -5.46 -10.27 -9.78
N ASP A 63 -4.73 -11.37 -9.90
CA ASP A 63 -4.22 -11.91 -11.17
C ASP A 63 -4.81 -13.30 -11.42
N ALA A 64 -5.75 -13.38 -12.36
CA ALA A 64 -6.41 -14.64 -12.74
C ALA A 64 -5.53 -15.55 -13.61
N SER A 65 -4.42 -15.05 -14.15
CA SER A 65 -3.51 -15.86 -14.98
C SER A 65 -2.54 -16.71 -14.16
N ARG A 66 -2.36 -16.39 -12.87
CA ARG A 66 -1.38 -17.05 -12.00
C ARG A 66 -1.94 -18.32 -11.38
N LYS A 67 -1.09 -19.35 -11.37
CA LYS A 67 -1.31 -20.54 -10.53
C LYS A 67 -0.93 -20.22 -9.07
N PRO A 68 -1.83 -20.50 -8.09
CA PRO A 68 -1.54 -20.29 -6.68
C PRO A 68 -0.32 -21.09 -6.20
N LEU A 69 0.51 -20.45 -5.38
CA LEU A 69 1.56 -21.08 -4.58
C LEU A 69 1.05 -21.28 -3.15
N MET A 70 1.72 -22.12 -2.36
CA MET A 70 1.26 -22.51 -1.01
C MET A 70 0.93 -21.33 -0.10
N ASN A 71 1.73 -20.26 -0.13
CA ASN A 71 1.56 -19.11 0.76
C ASN A 71 0.78 -17.96 0.09
N ASP A 72 0.23 -18.17 -1.10
CA ASP A 72 -0.56 -17.14 -1.75
C ASP A 72 -1.91 -16.98 -1.06
N ILE A 73 -2.41 -15.76 -1.09
CA ILE A 73 -3.81 -15.49 -0.82
C ILE A 73 -4.55 -15.56 -2.15
N VAL A 74 -5.65 -16.29 -2.17
CA VAL A 74 -6.52 -16.42 -3.35
C VAL A 74 -7.88 -15.82 -3.06
N LEU A 75 -8.47 -15.19 -4.07
CA LEU A 75 -9.88 -14.86 -4.07
C LEU A 75 -10.65 -16.08 -4.57
N VAL A 76 -11.62 -16.53 -3.78
CA VAL A 76 -12.50 -17.65 -4.13
C VAL A 76 -13.94 -17.19 -4.11
N GLU A 77 -14.77 -17.89 -4.87
CA GLU A 77 -16.22 -17.79 -4.86
C GLU A 77 -16.80 -19.14 -4.47
N GLN A 78 -17.69 -19.14 -3.48
CA GLN A 78 -18.43 -20.32 -3.04
C GLN A 78 -19.82 -19.89 -2.62
N TYR A 79 -20.87 -20.53 -3.16
CA TYR A 79 -22.27 -20.20 -2.88
C TYR A 79 -22.61 -18.71 -3.13
N ASP A 80 -22.15 -18.15 -4.25
CA ASP A 80 -22.31 -16.74 -4.64
C ASP A 80 -21.64 -15.71 -3.70
N GLU A 81 -20.81 -16.16 -2.76
CA GLU A 81 -20.06 -15.32 -1.83
C GLU A 81 -18.56 -15.36 -2.16
N GLN A 82 -17.93 -14.18 -2.20
CA GLN A 82 -16.50 -14.03 -2.49
C GLN A 82 -15.71 -13.72 -1.23
N TYR A 83 -14.62 -14.45 -1.00
CA TYR A 83 -13.75 -14.22 0.15
C TYR A 83 -12.29 -14.59 -0.15
N CYS A 84 -11.38 -14.04 0.66
CA CYS A 84 -9.95 -14.32 0.57
C CYS A 84 -9.54 -15.43 1.54
N VAL A 85 -8.69 -16.34 1.07
CA VAL A 85 -8.14 -17.43 1.89
C VAL A 85 -6.71 -17.74 1.47
N GLU A 86 -5.88 -18.21 2.39
CA GLU A 86 -4.56 -18.72 2.07
C GLU A 86 -4.67 -20.06 1.33
N TRP A 87 -3.94 -20.21 0.22
CA TRP A 87 -4.01 -21.39 -0.64
C TRP A 87 -3.66 -22.68 0.11
N SER A 88 -2.68 -22.67 1.01
CA SER A 88 -2.31 -23.85 1.82
C SER A 88 -3.49 -24.40 2.65
N GLN A 89 -4.29 -23.49 3.21
CA GLN A 89 -5.46 -23.81 4.03
C GLN A 89 -6.57 -24.41 3.16
N LEU A 90 -6.86 -23.76 2.03
CA LEU A 90 -7.86 -24.21 1.07
C LEU A 90 -7.48 -25.57 0.45
N TYR A 91 -6.24 -25.71 0.01
CA TYR A 91 -5.72 -26.94 -0.60
C TYR A 91 -5.79 -28.13 0.37
N SER A 92 -5.49 -27.89 1.65
CA SER A 92 -5.61 -28.91 2.69
C SER A 92 -7.08 -29.33 2.91
N HIS A 93 -7.99 -28.36 2.91
CA HIS A 93 -9.43 -28.61 3.01
C HIS A 93 -9.95 -29.44 1.84
N MET A 94 -9.63 -29.04 0.60
CA MET A 94 -10.03 -29.76 -0.61
C MET A 94 -9.48 -31.20 -0.67
N LYS A 95 -8.26 -31.43 -0.14
CA LYS A 95 -7.68 -32.78 -0.06
C LYS A 95 -8.39 -33.67 0.96
N SER A 96 -8.94 -33.09 2.02
CA SER A 96 -9.71 -33.83 3.04
C SER A 96 -11.17 -34.09 2.62
N THR A 97 -11.76 -33.20 1.83
CA THR A 97 -13.14 -33.31 1.35
C THR A 97 -13.17 -34.09 0.04
N CYS A 98 -13.07 -35.42 0.12
CA CYS A 98 -13.07 -36.33 -1.04
C CYS A 98 -14.43 -36.49 -1.76
N ASN A 99 -15.45 -35.71 -1.42
CA ASN A 99 -16.80 -35.83 -2.00
C ASN A 99 -17.08 -34.60 -2.86
N GLY A 100 -17.01 -34.76 -4.18
CA GLY A 100 -17.06 -33.69 -5.19
C GLY A 100 -18.37 -32.89 -5.27
N GLN A 101 -18.66 -32.12 -4.21
CA GLN A 101 -19.82 -31.23 -4.09
C GLN A 101 -19.47 -29.82 -3.59
N ASP A 102 -18.20 -29.43 -3.60
CA ASP A 102 -17.85 -28.03 -3.36
C ASP A 102 -17.83 -27.29 -4.70
N ASP A 103 -18.89 -26.53 -4.96
CA ASP A 103 -18.99 -25.56 -6.04
C ASP A 103 -18.12 -24.33 -5.70
N LEU A 104 -16.81 -24.58 -5.57
CA LEU A 104 -15.81 -23.60 -5.21
C LEU A 104 -14.98 -23.23 -6.44
N LEU A 105 -15.03 -21.95 -6.79
CA LEU A 105 -14.25 -21.39 -7.88
C LEU A 105 -13.10 -20.55 -7.34
N VAL A 106 -11.87 -20.90 -7.75
CA VAL A 106 -10.71 -20.04 -7.50
C VAL A 106 -10.66 -19.00 -8.61
N ILE A 107 -10.93 -17.73 -8.25
CA ILE A 107 -10.98 -16.64 -9.22
C ILE A 107 -9.57 -16.21 -9.63
N GLY A 108 -8.65 -16.07 -8.66
CA GLY A 108 -7.28 -15.65 -8.95
C GLY A 108 -6.44 -15.44 -7.69
N VAL A 109 -5.17 -15.10 -7.91
CA VAL A 109 -4.21 -14.83 -6.82
C VAL A 109 -4.27 -13.35 -6.46
N VAL A 110 -4.43 -13.04 -5.17
CA VAL A 110 -4.28 -11.67 -4.64
C VAL A 110 -2.79 -11.32 -4.66
N THR A 111 -2.39 -10.41 -5.54
CA THR A 111 -1.00 -9.97 -5.65
C THR A 111 -0.68 -8.83 -4.69
N ILE A 112 -1.62 -7.90 -4.50
CA ILE A 112 -1.48 -6.71 -3.67
C ILE A 112 -2.81 -6.45 -2.94
N SER A 113 -2.76 -6.08 -1.66
CA SER A 113 -3.86 -5.40 -0.99
C SER A 113 -3.55 -3.93 -0.76
N ILE A 114 -4.55 -3.09 -0.97
CA ILE A 114 -4.47 -1.64 -0.91
C ILE A 114 -5.43 -1.16 0.18
N HIS A 115 -4.87 -0.77 1.31
CA HIS A 115 -5.64 -0.25 2.43
C HIS A 115 -5.74 1.27 2.35
N HIS A 116 -6.94 1.82 2.54
CA HIS A 116 -7.22 3.25 2.42
C HIS A 116 -7.44 3.89 3.79
N PHE A 117 -6.64 4.89 4.17
CA PHE A 117 -6.73 5.54 5.49
C PHE A 117 -7.78 6.66 5.58
N ARG A 118 -8.36 7.06 4.44
CA ARG A 118 -9.60 7.84 4.39
C ARG A 118 -10.50 7.19 3.36
N LYS A 119 -11.78 7.55 3.34
CA LYS A 119 -12.74 6.98 2.40
C LYS A 119 -12.25 7.13 0.94
N PRO A 120 -12.06 6.03 0.19
CA PRO A 120 -11.74 6.11 -1.23
C PRO A 120 -12.97 6.52 -2.06
N ILE A 121 -12.74 6.87 -3.32
CA ILE A 121 -13.81 6.81 -4.31
C ILE A 121 -14.37 5.38 -4.38
N SER A 122 -15.62 5.23 -4.81
CA SER A 122 -16.13 3.89 -5.10
C SER A 122 -15.33 3.29 -6.25
N LEU A 123 -14.86 2.04 -6.10
CA LEU A 123 -14.14 1.34 -7.16
C LEU A 123 -15.03 1.29 -8.42
N PRO A 124 -14.58 1.81 -9.58
CA PRO A 124 -15.36 1.78 -10.80
C PRO A 124 -15.56 0.34 -11.27
N ARG A 125 -16.71 0.06 -11.91
CA ARG A 125 -16.95 -1.23 -12.55
C ARG A 125 -16.00 -1.41 -13.73
N HIS A 126 -15.40 -2.57 -13.83
CA HIS A 126 -14.47 -2.95 -14.88
C HIS A 126 -14.37 -4.47 -14.93
N ASP A 127 -14.04 -5.03 -16.10
CA ASP A 127 -13.76 -6.46 -16.23
C ASP A 127 -12.29 -6.77 -15.97
N ASN A 128 -11.40 -5.85 -16.35
CA ASN A 128 -9.96 -5.97 -16.17
C ASN A 128 -9.26 -4.60 -16.25
N LEU A 129 -7.95 -4.57 -16.00
CA LEU A 129 -7.13 -3.36 -15.96
C LEU A 129 -6.79 -2.78 -17.34
N THR A 130 -7.33 -3.28 -18.44
CA THR A 130 -7.29 -2.54 -19.72
C THR A 130 -8.31 -1.39 -19.75
N GLU A 131 -9.33 -1.43 -18.89
CA GLU A 131 -10.42 -0.45 -18.84
C GLU A 131 -10.18 0.67 -17.82
N ILE A 132 -9.32 0.42 -16.83
CA ILE A 132 -9.04 1.35 -15.72
C ILE A 132 -7.54 1.44 -15.43
N ASP A 133 -7.10 2.60 -14.95
CA ASP A 133 -5.70 2.92 -14.70
C ASP A 133 -5.46 3.07 -13.19
N LEU A 134 -4.70 2.14 -12.57
CA LEU A 134 -4.44 2.13 -11.13
C LEU A 134 -3.78 3.42 -10.62
N HIS A 135 -2.86 3.99 -11.40
CA HIS A 135 -2.18 5.23 -11.04
C HIS A 135 -3.18 6.38 -10.91
N SER A 136 -4.02 6.56 -11.92
CA SER A 136 -5.05 7.61 -11.96
C SER A 136 -6.14 7.43 -10.91
N LEU A 137 -6.38 6.21 -10.43
CA LEU A 137 -7.32 5.94 -9.34
C LEU A 137 -6.80 6.31 -7.96
N LEU A 138 -5.48 6.32 -7.76
CA LEU A 138 -4.85 6.47 -6.44
C LEU A 138 -4.03 7.74 -6.26
N ILE A 139 -3.65 8.42 -7.35
CA ILE A 139 -2.80 9.60 -7.32
C ILE A 139 -3.49 10.75 -8.05
N ASP A 140 -3.91 11.75 -7.26
CA ASP A 140 -4.51 12.98 -7.78
C ASP A 140 -3.45 14.04 -8.13
N VAL A 141 -2.38 14.16 -7.33
CA VAL A 141 -1.38 15.25 -7.44
C VAL A 141 0.05 14.72 -7.45
N GLU A 142 0.52 14.30 -8.63
CA GLU A 142 1.81 13.62 -8.86
C GLU A 142 3.02 14.27 -8.15
N TYR A 143 3.21 15.59 -8.29
CA TYR A 143 4.41 16.28 -7.77
C TYR A 143 4.47 16.37 -6.23
N SER A 144 3.37 16.04 -5.56
CA SER A 144 3.23 16.12 -4.11
C SER A 144 3.07 14.76 -3.43
N THR A 145 2.97 13.70 -4.22
CA THR A 145 2.80 12.32 -3.76
C THR A 145 4.13 11.59 -3.83
N LEU A 146 4.48 10.89 -2.75
CA LEU A 146 5.72 10.13 -2.62
C LEU A 146 5.39 8.69 -2.23
N ILE A 147 6.19 7.74 -2.70
CA ILE A 147 6.23 6.40 -2.11
C ILE A 147 7.27 6.38 -0.99
N CYS A 148 6.88 5.86 0.16
CA CYS A 148 7.80 5.46 1.23
C CYS A 148 7.60 4.00 1.61
N LYS A 149 8.62 3.40 2.23
CA LYS A 149 8.57 2.02 2.72
C LYS A 149 8.47 2.03 4.24
N ALA A 150 7.56 1.23 4.77
CA ALA A 150 7.36 1.09 6.20
C ALA A 150 8.51 0.30 6.85
N ASP A 151 8.83 0.70 8.08
CA ASP A 151 9.77 -0.01 8.95
C ASP A 151 9.17 -0.16 10.35
N GLY A 152 9.39 -1.33 10.97
CA GLY A 152 8.74 -1.72 12.22
C GLY A 152 7.27 -2.15 12.10
N GLU A 153 6.64 -2.30 13.27
CA GLU A 153 5.36 -3.02 13.43
C GLU A 153 4.29 -2.21 14.19
N SER A 154 4.55 -0.94 14.43
CA SER A 154 3.68 -0.08 15.25
C SER A 154 2.33 0.20 14.60
N MET A 155 2.22 0.07 13.28
CA MET A 155 1.00 0.41 12.54
C MET A 155 0.24 -0.84 12.05
N LYS A 156 0.53 -2.02 12.61
CA LYS A 156 -0.27 -3.23 12.41
C LYS A 156 -1.68 -3.04 12.99
N PRO A 157 -2.73 -3.59 12.36
CA PRO A 157 -2.71 -4.54 11.24
C PRO A 157 -2.79 -3.89 9.84
N TYR A 158 -2.74 -2.56 9.72
CA TYR A 158 -2.95 -1.89 8.44
C TYR A 158 -1.66 -1.59 7.68
N ILE A 159 -0.55 -1.43 8.39
CA ILE A 159 0.79 -1.24 7.81
C ILE A 159 1.77 -2.19 8.49
N PHE A 160 2.39 -3.04 7.70
CA PHE A 160 3.38 -4.03 8.14
C PHE A 160 4.77 -3.57 7.70
N HIS A 161 5.80 -4.15 8.34
CA HIS A 161 7.17 -3.98 7.91
C HIS A 161 7.32 -4.30 6.41
N HIS A 162 8.01 -3.40 5.68
CA HIS A 162 8.21 -3.43 4.23
C HIS A 162 7.02 -3.11 3.33
N ASP A 163 5.84 -2.79 3.87
CA ASP A 163 4.77 -2.24 3.04
C ASP A 163 5.21 -0.94 2.36
N LEU A 164 4.64 -0.67 1.19
CA LEU A 164 4.79 0.62 0.51
C LEU A 164 3.61 1.52 0.91
N MET A 165 3.84 2.83 0.99
CA MET A 165 2.82 3.80 1.38
C MET A 165 2.81 4.97 0.40
N LEU A 166 1.62 5.44 -0.01
CA LEU A 166 1.50 6.75 -0.66
C LEU A 166 1.41 7.84 0.41
N LEU A 167 2.42 8.69 0.42
CA LEU A 167 2.50 9.86 1.27
C LEU A 167 2.16 11.11 0.45
N GLU A 168 1.09 11.81 0.83
CA GLU A 168 0.66 13.05 0.20
C GLU A 168 1.05 14.26 1.04
N ARG A 169 1.90 15.12 0.48
CA ARG A 169 2.46 16.28 1.18
C ARG A 169 1.61 17.53 1.09
N HIS A 170 0.68 17.57 0.14
CA HIS A 170 -0.22 18.71 -0.07
C HIS A 170 -1.41 18.70 0.89
N LEU A 171 -1.75 17.54 1.46
CA LEU A 171 -2.86 17.38 2.39
C LEU A 171 -2.52 17.97 3.76
N LYS A 172 -3.53 18.58 4.37
CA LYS A 172 -3.54 18.86 5.81
C LYS A 172 -4.03 17.60 6.55
N PRO A 173 -3.42 17.23 7.68
CA PRO A 173 -3.94 16.16 8.53
C PRO A 173 -5.34 16.48 9.04
N ASP A 174 -6.16 15.45 9.13
CA ASP A 174 -7.47 15.42 9.78
C ASP A 174 -7.42 14.49 11.01
N GLU A 175 -8.48 14.46 11.82
CA GLU A 175 -8.58 13.55 12.96
C GLU A 175 -8.48 12.10 12.50
N ASP A 176 -7.70 11.31 13.24
CA ASP A 176 -7.44 9.88 13.02
C ASP A 176 -6.60 9.55 11.77
N ASP A 177 -6.12 10.55 11.02
CA ASP A 177 -5.22 10.31 9.89
C ASP A 177 -3.92 9.64 10.32
N VAL A 178 -3.44 8.73 9.49
CA VAL A 178 -2.05 8.24 9.60
C VAL A 178 -1.11 9.24 8.94
N CYS A 179 -0.13 9.74 9.70
CA CYS A 179 0.84 10.72 9.23
C CYS A 179 2.28 10.24 9.44
N ILE A 180 3.17 10.68 8.54
CA ILE A 180 4.61 10.63 8.77
C ILE A 180 5.05 11.96 9.36
N LEU A 181 5.68 11.90 10.53
CA LEU A 181 6.07 13.04 11.35
C LEU A 181 7.55 12.91 11.71
N ALA A 182 8.27 14.02 11.77
CA ALA A 182 9.50 14.09 12.54
C ALA A 182 9.14 14.56 13.95
N LEU A 183 9.36 13.72 14.95
CA LEU A 183 9.13 13.97 16.37
C LEU A 183 10.48 13.90 17.10
N ASN A 184 10.96 15.01 17.66
CA ASN A 184 12.20 15.08 18.42
C ASN A 184 13.41 14.40 17.73
N HIS A 185 13.53 14.62 16.41
CA HIS A 185 14.55 14.07 15.50
C HIS A 185 14.28 12.67 14.94
N ASP A 186 13.28 11.95 15.43
CA ASP A 186 12.90 10.64 14.93
C ASP A 186 11.78 10.73 13.90
N LEU A 187 11.90 9.99 12.79
CA LEU A 187 10.83 9.85 11.81
C LEU A 187 9.86 8.76 12.28
N VAL A 188 8.61 9.13 12.54
CA VAL A 188 7.58 8.24 13.05
C VAL A 188 6.35 8.19 12.13
N CYS A 189 5.70 7.03 12.09
CA CYS A 189 4.39 6.84 11.46
C CYS A 189 3.35 6.60 12.57
N LYS A 190 2.33 7.46 12.66
CA LYS A 190 1.34 7.44 13.75
C LYS A 190 -0.02 7.95 13.28
N ARG A 191 -1.09 7.49 13.92
CA ARG A 191 -2.39 8.19 13.86
C ARG A 191 -2.33 9.47 14.64
N VAL A 192 -2.92 10.54 14.10
CA VAL A 192 -2.96 11.85 14.74
C VAL A 192 -4.36 12.13 15.29
N HIS A 193 -4.44 12.39 16.59
CA HIS A 193 -5.64 12.87 17.26
C HIS A 193 -5.46 14.36 17.53
N LEU A 194 -5.87 15.20 16.59
CA LEU A 194 -5.62 16.65 16.60
C LEU A 194 -6.31 17.31 17.80
N SER A 195 -7.54 16.88 18.09
CA SER A 195 -8.34 17.38 19.21
C SER A 195 -7.65 17.17 20.57
N SER A 196 -7.03 16.00 20.76
CA SER A 196 -6.42 15.60 22.03
C SER A 196 -4.91 15.78 22.07
N ARG A 197 -4.28 16.15 20.94
CA ARG A 197 -2.82 16.22 20.73
C ARG A 197 -2.10 14.92 21.07
N VAL A 198 -2.68 13.79 20.65
CA VAL A 198 -2.12 12.46 20.87
C VAL A 198 -1.71 11.84 19.54
N LEU A 199 -0.54 11.22 19.52
CA LEU A 199 -0.10 10.31 18.48
C LEU A 199 -0.31 8.88 18.97
N SER A 200 -1.07 8.09 18.24
CA SER A 200 -1.30 6.67 18.57
C SER A 200 -0.78 5.74 17.48
N SER A 201 -0.57 4.50 17.88
CA SER A 201 -0.20 3.40 17.00
C SER A 201 -1.42 2.50 16.79
N ASP A 202 -1.57 1.91 15.61
CA ASP A 202 -2.65 0.93 15.37
C ASP A 202 -2.42 -0.37 16.10
N ASN A 203 -1.14 -0.66 16.38
CA ASN A 203 -0.76 -1.81 17.18
C ASN A 203 -0.86 -1.46 18.67
N PRO A 204 -1.76 -2.11 19.44
CA PRO A 204 -1.96 -1.81 20.86
C PRO A 204 -0.74 -2.08 21.75
N ALA A 205 0.27 -2.82 21.26
CA ALA A 205 1.52 -3.06 21.97
C ALA A 205 2.40 -1.79 22.09
N TYR A 206 2.07 -0.72 21.37
CA TYR A 206 2.82 0.54 21.35
C TYR A 206 2.02 1.61 22.08
N SER A 207 2.67 2.31 23.01
CA SER A 207 2.02 3.34 23.81
C SER A 207 1.69 4.59 23.01
N ASN A 208 0.59 5.24 23.38
CA ASN A 208 0.25 6.56 22.90
C ASN A 208 1.25 7.60 23.38
N TYR A 209 1.52 8.59 22.54
CA TYR A 209 2.39 9.71 22.85
C TYR A 209 1.61 11.01 22.82
N ARG A 210 1.59 11.75 23.94
CA ARG A 210 0.96 13.07 24.01
C ARG A 210 1.97 14.14 23.64
N VAL A 211 1.69 14.87 22.58
CA VAL A 211 2.53 15.98 22.09
C VAL A 211 2.42 17.17 23.03
N THR A 212 3.57 17.74 23.38
CA THR A 212 3.76 18.88 24.25
C THR A 212 4.36 20.06 23.48
N GLU A 213 4.37 21.25 24.09
CA GLU A 213 4.95 22.45 23.45
C GLU A 213 6.48 22.41 23.36
N SER A 214 7.13 21.55 24.15
CA SER A 214 8.58 21.32 24.07
C SER A 214 8.98 20.41 22.90
N ASP A 215 8.02 19.71 22.29
CA ASP A 215 8.33 18.77 21.22
C ASP A 215 8.57 19.49 19.91
N TYR A 216 9.66 19.11 19.23
CA TYR A 216 9.82 19.45 17.83
C TYR A 216 8.98 18.49 17.00
N LEU A 217 7.88 18.99 16.43
CA LEU A 217 6.99 18.23 15.57
C LEU A 217 6.93 18.84 14.18
N ARG A 218 7.23 18.05 13.15
CA ARG A 218 7.11 18.46 11.74
C ARG A 218 6.37 17.41 10.94
N LEU A 219 5.33 17.82 10.23
CA LEU A 219 4.65 16.97 9.25
C LEU A 219 5.51 16.76 8.01
N HIS A 220 5.68 15.49 7.62
CA HIS A 220 6.26 15.11 6.34
C HIS A 220 5.19 14.81 5.30
N GLY A 221 4.02 14.28 5.70
CA GLY A 221 2.84 14.12 4.86
C GLY A 221 1.78 13.21 5.49
N VAL A 222 0.62 13.14 4.84
CA VAL A 222 -0.48 12.25 5.22
C VAL A 222 -0.38 10.95 4.42
N VAL A 223 -0.48 9.80 5.08
CA VAL A 223 -0.49 8.50 4.43
C VAL A 223 -1.89 8.26 3.87
N ARG A 224 -2.02 8.23 2.54
CA ARG A 224 -3.30 8.05 1.86
C ARG A 224 -3.69 6.58 1.78
N VAL A 225 -2.75 5.74 1.37
CA VAL A 225 -2.91 4.28 1.24
C VAL A 225 -1.63 3.54 1.62
N SER A 226 -1.77 2.29 2.05
CA SER A 226 -0.68 1.32 2.12
C SER A 226 -0.89 0.21 1.09
N PHE A 227 0.19 -0.25 0.47
CA PHE A 227 0.24 -1.42 -0.40
C PHE A 227 0.99 -2.53 0.32
N ARG A 228 0.32 -3.66 0.50
CA ARG A 228 0.97 -4.91 0.89
C ARG A 228 1.11 -5.82 -0.30
N LEU A 229 2.34 -6.21 -0.60
CA LEU A 229 2.66 -7.14 -1.67
C LEU A 229 2.59 -8.56 -1.10
N HIS A 230 1.56 -9.31 -1.49
CA HIS A 230 1.37 -10.71 -1.07
C HIS A 230 2.14 -11.68 -1.93
N ARG A 231 2.26 -11.35 -3.23
CA ARG A 231 3.07 -12.11 -4.16
C ARG A 231 4.13 -11.21 -4.77
N GLY A 232 5.37 -11.72 -4.81
CA GLY A 232 6.47 -11.02 -5.46
C GLY A 232 6.08 -10.55 -6.87
N LEU A 233 6.44 -9.31 -7.17
CA LEU A 233 6.39 -8.78 -8.54
C LEU A 233 7.24 -9.73 -9.39
N LEU A 234 6.70 -10.20 -10.51
CA LEU A 234 7.44 -11.09 -11.40
C LEU A 234 8.71 -10.35 -11.78
N CYS A 235 9.84 -10.89 -11.32
CA CYS A 235 11.22 -10.45 -11.53
C CYS A 235 11.35 -9.17 -12.38
N MET A 236 11.55 -8.01 -11.75
CA MET A 236 12.45 -7.02 -12.33
C MET A 236 13.79 -7.76 -12.45
N GLY A 237 14.18 -8.08 -13.69
CA GLY A 237 15.33 -8.94 -13.99
C GLY A 237 16.58 -8.59 -13.18
N SER A 238 17.26 -9.66 -12.78
CA SER A 238 18.68 -9.73 -12.37
C SER A 238 19.59 -8.67 -12.96
#